data_AF-A0A1V5E1D9-F1
#
_entry.id   AF-A0A1V5E1D9-F1
#
_cell.length_a   1.000
_cell.length_b   1.000
_cell.length_c   1.000
_cell.angle_alpha   90.00
_cell.angle_beta   90.00
_cell.angle_gamma   90.00
#
_symmetry.space_group_name_H-M   'P 1'
#
loop_
_entity.id
_entity.type
_entity.pdbx_description
1 polymer ?
#
loop_
_entity_poly.entity_id
_entity_poly.type
_entity_poly.pdbx_seq_one_letter_code
_entity_poly.pdbx_strand_id
1 'polypeptide(L)'
;MIEAVDTALDYALKEIVPDEDVLFIVTADHSTAASGTMIHTGESVPLVMTGRYVRRDEVRKFDEVSCASGGLSLVRGKELMYLVLNFLDRGKLWGLMDSPDDQPFSPGRFTPLLVD
;
A
#
# COMPACT_ATOMS: atom_id res chain seq x y z
N MET A 1 -15.28 0.76 17.70
CA MET A 1 -14.87 1.61 16.57
C MET A 1 -14.32 0.75 15.43
N ILE A 2 -13.32 -0.09 15.67
CA ILE A 2 -12.71 -0.96 14.63
C ILE A 2 -13.77 -1.76 13.87
N GLU A 3 -14.69 -2.45 14.55
CA GLU A 3 -15.79 -3.20 13.91
C GLU A 3 -16.73 -2.35 13.03
N ALA A 4 -16.92 -1.07 13.39
CA ALA A 4 -17.74 -0.16 12.58
C ALA A 4 -17.02 0.27 11.30
N VAL A 5 -15.70 0.46 11.37
CA VAL A 5 -14.85 0.69 10.19
C VAL A 5 -14.82 -0.56 9.31
N ASP A 6 -14.67 -1.73 9.91
CA ASP A 6 -14.73 -3.02 9.21
C ASP A 6 -16.05 -3.19 8.46
N THR A 7 -17.18 -2.91 9.12
CA THR A 7 -18.51 -2.90 8.47
C THR A 7 -18.57 -1.89 7.32
N ALA A 8 -17.93 -0.72 7.44
CA ALA A 8 -17.89 0.26 6.35
C ALA A 8 -17.04 -0.20 5.15
N LEU A 9 -16.03 -1.04 5.39
CA LEU A 9 -15.18 -1.62 4.34
C LEU A 9 -15.93 -2.66 3.48
N ASP A 10 -17.11 -3.14 3.87
CA ASP A 10 -17.96 -4.01 3.04
C ASP A 10 -18.20 -3.43 1.64
N TYR A 11 -18.37 -2.10 1.54
CA TYR A 11 -18.54 -1.45 0.25
C TYR A 11 -17.26 -1.58 -0.59
N ALA A 12 -16.10 -1.32 0.01
CA ALA A 12 -14.82 -1.47 -0.69
C ALA A 12 -14.60 -2.92 -1.15
N LEU A 13 -14.95 -3.91 -0.33
CA LEU A 13 -14.84 -5.32 -0.69
C LEU A 13 -15.73 -5.71 -1.88
N LYS A 14 -16.90 -5.07 -2.04
CA LYS A 14 -17.86 -5.37 -3.11
C LYS A 14 -17.59 -4.59 -4.39
N GLU A 15 -17.18 -3.33 -4.27
CA GLU A 15 -17.15 -2.40 -5.40
C GLU A 15 -15.73 -1.95 -5.80
N ILE A 16 -14.74 -2.04 -4.89
CA ILE A 16 -13.38 -1.52 -5.13
C ILE A 16 -12.38 -2.66 -5.31
N VAL A 17 -12.33 -3.61 -4.36
CA VAL A 17 -11.38 -4.72 -4.38
C VAL A 17 -11.51 -5.63 -5.61
N PRO A 18 -12.71 -5.87 -6.19
CA PRO A 18 -12.82 -6.65 -7.42
C PRO A 18 -12.30 -5.94 -8.68
N ASP A 19 -12.04 -4.63 -8.62
CA ASP A 19 -11.48 -3.88 -9.74
C ASP A 19 -9.96 -4.10 -9.79
N GLU A 20 -9.52 -4.87 -10.79
CA GLU A 20 -8.11 -5.21 -11.01
C GLU A 20 -7.25 -3.99 -11.40
N ASP A 21 -7.86 -2.88 -11.83
CA ASP A 21 -7.14 -1.63 -12.12
C ASP A 21 -6.96 -0.75 -10.86
N VAL A 22 -7.49 -1.18 -9.71
CA VAL A 22 -7.34 -0.52 -8.42
C VAL A 22 -6.39 -1.29 -7.50
N LEU A 23 -5.45 -0.56 -6.90
CA LEU A 23 -4.67 -1.05 -5.76
C LEU A 23 -5.33 -0.58 -4.46
N PHE A 24 -5.95 -1.50 -3.73
CA PHE A 24 -6.56 -1.23 -2.44
C PHE A 24 -5.56 -1.49 -1.31
N ILE A 25 -5.46 -0.54 -0.37
CA ILE A 25 -4.47 -0.56 0.71
C ILE A 25 -5.15 -0.12 2.01
N VAL A 26 -4.89 -0.86 3.09
CA VAL A 26 -5.31 -0.47 4.44
C VAL A 26 -4.10 -0.54 5.37
N THR A 27 -3.89 0.53 6.11
CA THR A 27 -2.88 0.65 7.16
C THR A 27 -3.26 1.78 8.12
N ALA A 28 -2.41 2.04 9.12
CA ALA A 28 -2.49 3.21 9.99
C ALA A 28 -1.27 4.11 9.78
N ASP A 29 -1.35 5.34 10.27
CA ASP A 29 -0.21 6.26 10.29
C ASP A 29 0.74 5.98 11.45
N HIS A 30 0.20 5.54 12.59
CA HIS A 30 0.98 5.18 13.79
C HIS A 30 0.22 4.23 14.72
N SER A 31 0.93 3.70 15.72
CA SER A 31 0.35 2.95 16.83
C SER A 31 -0.04 3.87 17.99
N THR A 32 -1.21 3.61 18.59
CA THR A 32 -1.71 4.27 19.81
C THR A 32 -2.15 3.17 20.77
N ALA A 33 -1.19 2.53 21.44
CA ALA A 33 -1.50 1.42 22.33
C ALA A 33 -2.43 1.86 23.49
N ALA A 34 -3.46 1.07 23.77
CA ALA A 34 -4.37 1.35 24.89
C ALA A 34 -3.71 1.11 26.27
N SER A 35 -2.57 0.43 26.29
CA SER A 35 -1.79 0.13 27.48
C SER A 35 -0.60 1.07 27.65
N GLY A 36 -0.22 1.33 28.90
CA GLY A 36 0.91 2.20 29.22
C GLY A 36 0.49 3.67 29.36
N THR A 37 1.48 4.57 29.34
CA THR A 37 1.28 6.02 29.54
C THR A 37 1.61 6.86 28.31
N MET A 38 2.17 6.25 27.26
CA MET A 38 2.50 6.93 26.02
C MET A 38 1.24 7.13 25.17
N ILE A 39 1.15 8.28 24.49
CA ILE A 39 0.03 8.58 23.59
C ILE A 39 0.22 7.85 22.25
N HIS A 40 1.38 8.03 21.63
CA HIS A 40 1.77 7.28 20.43
C HIS A 40 2.95 6.38 20.75
N THR A 41 2.90 5.17 20.24
CA THR A 41 3.86 4.12 20.53
C THR A 41 4.63 3.71 19.27
N GLY A 42 5.78 3.07 19.46
CA GLY A 42 6.77 2.84 18.40
C GLY A 42 6.61 1.54 17.62
N GLU A 43 5.57 0.77 17.90
CA GLU A 43 5.29 -0.50 17.22
C GLU A 43 4.89 -0.25 15.76
N SER A 44 5.30 -1.17 14.88
CA SER A 44 4.84 -1.19 13.50
C SER A 44 3.33 -1.36 13.42
N VAL A 45 2.73 -0.76 12.40
CA VAL A 45 1.29 -0.88 12.11
C VAL A 45 1.02 -2.00 11.10
N PRO A 46 -0.15 -2.67 11.17
CA PRO A 46 -0.59 -3.60 10.13
C PRO A 46 -0.68 -2.92 8.75
N LEU A 47 -0.30 -3.63 7.69
CA LEU A 47 -0.41 -3.19 6.30
C LEU A 47 -0.93 -4.35 5.45
N VAL A 48 -1.99 -4.11 4.68
CA VAL A 48 -2.49 -5.02 3.65
C VAL A 48 -2.59 -4.27 2.33
N MET A 49 -2.21 -4.94 1.24
CA MET A 49 -2.33 -4.45 -0.12
C MET A 49 -3.01 -5.54 -0.95
N THR A 50 -3.93 -5.16 -1.83
CA THR A 50 -4.58 -6.08 -2.78
C THR A 50 -4.81 -5.38 -4.11
N GLY A 51 -4.58 -6.10 -5.20
CA GLY A 51 -4.65 -5.61 -6.56
C GLY A 51 -3.92 -6.55 -7.50
N ARG A 52 -4.07 -6.34 -8.80
CA ARG A 52 -3.63 -7.24 -9.87
C ARG A 52 -2.21 -7.79 -9.77
N TYR A 53 -1.26 -6.95 -9.36
CA TYR A 53 0.17 -7.32 -9.32
C TYR A 53 0.67 -7.71 -7.92
N VAL A 54 -0.21 -7.73 -6.91
CA VAL A 54 0.15 -8.11 -5.54
C VAL A 54 0.18 -9.64 -5.41
N ARG A 55 1.28 -10.17 -4.89
CA ARG A 55 1.37 -11.60 -4.54
C ARG A 55 0.67 -11.84 -3.21
N ARG A 56 -0.34 -12.70 -3.21
CA ARG A 56 -1.05 -13.11 -2.00
C ARG A 56 -0.20 -14.10 -1.19
N ASP A 57 -0.01 -13.80 0.10
CA ASP A 57 0.60 -14.72 1.06
C ASP A 57 -0.47 -15.56 1.78
N GLU A 58 -0.07 -16.34 2.79
CA GLU A 58 -0.98 -17.21 3.54
C GLU A 58 -1.69 -16.53 4.72
N VAL A 59 -1.48 -15.24 4.97
CA VAL A 59 -2.11 -14.53 6.08
C VAL A 59 -3.62 -14.42 5.84
N ARG A 60 -4.41 -14.75 6.86
CA ARG A 60 -5.89 -14.79 6.80
C ARG A 60 -6.59 -13.79 7.72
N LYS A 61 -5.83 -13.03 8.53
CA LYS A 61 -6.35 -12.08 9.52
C LYS A 61 -5.55 -10.78 9.46
N PHE A 62 -6.25 -9.66 9.63
CA PHE A 62 -5.65 -8.34 9.69
C PHE A 62 -5.55 -7.90 11.16
N ASP A 63 -4.40 -8.17 11.75
CA ASP A 63 -4.01 -7.82 13.12
C ASP A 63 -2.48 -7.72 13.20
N GLU A 64 -1.95 -7.15 14.28
CA GLU A 64 -0.52 -6.86 14.44
C GLU A 64 0.36 -8.10 14.34
N VAL A 65 -0.08 -9.23 14.91
CA VAL A 65 0.69 -10.47 14.98
C VAL A 65 0.64 -11.21 13.64
N SER A 66 -0.54 -11.30 13.04
CA SER A 66 -0.75 -11.95 11.75
C SER A 66 0.00 -11.22 10.63
N CYS A 67 -0.10 -9.88 10.58
CA CYS A 67 0.59 -9.07 9.58
C CYS A 67 2.12 -9.12 9.70
N ALA A 68 2.68 -9.33 10.90
CA ALA A 68 4.12 -9.49 11.08
C ALA A 68 4.69 -10.73 10.35
N SER A 69 3.84 -11.71 10.02
CA SER A 69 4.22 -12.91 9.23
C SER A 69 3.97 -12.76 7.71
N GLY A 70 3.42 -11.62 7.28
CA GLY A 70 3.06 -11.36 5.90
C GLY A 70 4.27 -11.16 4.99
N GLY A 71 4.09 -11.41 3.69
CA GLY A 71 5.13 -11.34 2.66
C GLY A 71 5.68 -9.93 2.42
N LEU A 72 4.95 -8.88 2.81
CA LEU A 72 5.42 -7.49 2.75
C LEU A 72 6.55 -7.20 3.75
N SER A 73 6.72 -8.03 4.78
CA SER A 73 7.70 -7.83 5.86
C SER A 73 7.53 -6.46 6.55
N LEU A 74 8.61 -5.86 7.07
CA LEU A 74 8.58 -4.55 7.71
C LEU A 74 8.76 -3.43 6.67
N VAL A 75 7.66 -2.77 6.33
CA VAL A 75 7.66 -1.62 5.40
C VAL A 75 7.81 -0.31 6.17
N ARG A 76 8.78 0.51 5.78
CA ARG A 76 8.96 1.88 6.30
C ARG A 76 8.15 2.88 5.49
N GLY A 77 7.82 4.04 6.08
CA GLY A 77 6.96 5.03 5.44
C GLY A 77 7.37 5.47 4.03
N LYS A 78 8.69 5.59 3.75
CA LYS A 78 9.18 5.90 2.38
C LYS A 78 9.01 4.73 1.40
N GLU A 79 9.11 3.50 1.91
CA GLU A 79 9.02 2.27 1.11
C GLU A 79 7.56 2.00 0.70
N LEU A 80 6.57 2.46 1.47
CA LEU A 80 5.14 2.34 1.13
C LEU A 80 4.83 2.90 -0.25
N MET A 81 5.31 4.12 -0.56
CA MET A 81 5.05 4.72 -1.87
C MET A 81 5.76 4.01 -3.02
N TYR A 82 6.92 3.38 -2.78
CA TYR A 82 7.57 2.55 -3.78
C TYR A 82 6.81 1.25 -4.03
N LEU A 83 6.23 0.63 -2.99
CA LEU A 83 5.34 -0.52 -3.16
C LEU A 83 4.07 -0.14 -3.92
N VAL A 84 3.48 1.02 -3.65
CA VAL A 84 2.34 1.55 -4.42
C VAL A 84 2.70 1.65 -5.89
N LEU A 85 3.82 2.29 -6.23
CA LEU A 85 4.27 2.41 -7.63
C LEU A 85 4.57 1.05 -8.26
N ASN A 86 5.20 0.14 -7.52
CA ASN A 86 5.49 -1.21 -7.99
C ASN A 86 4.19 -1.97 -8.32
N PHE A 87 3.21 -1.98 -7.42
CA PHE A 87 1.97 -2.71 -7.61
C PHE A 87 0.96 -2.01 -8.54
N LEU A 88 1.26 -0.77 -8.96
CA LEU A 88 0.53 -0.08 -10.04
C LEU A 88 1.26 -0.17 -11.39
N ASP A 89 2.40 -0.87 -11.47
CA ASP A 89 3.27 -0.92 -12.65
C ASP A 89 3.69 0.47 -13.15
N ARG A 90 4.03 1.34 -12.18
CA ARG A 90 4.45 2.75 -12.41
C ARG A 90 5.81 3.06 -11.82
N GLY A 91 6.52 2.06 -11.31
CA GLY A 91 7.87 2.23 -10.78
C GLY A 91 8.88 2.50 -11.89
N LYS A 92 9.80 3.45 -11.68
CA LYS A 92 10.92 3.69 -12.59
C LYS A 92 12.11 2.79 -12.22
N LEU A 93 12.79 2.24 -13.23
CA LEU A 93 14.09 1.59 -13.03
C LEU A 93 15.07 2.56 -12.35
N TRP A 94 15.71 2.12 -11.27
CA TRP A 94 16.68 2.95 -10.55
C TRP A 94 17.86 3.34 -11.47
N GLY A 95 18.20 4.64 -11.46
CA GLY A 95 19.26 5.20 -12.30
C GLY A 95 18.86 5.50 -13.76
N LEU A 96 17.65 5.15 -14.18
CA LEU A 96 17.10 5.62 -15.45
C LEU A 96 16.77 7.11 -15.37
N MET A 97 17.31 7.90 -16.28
CA MET A 97 17.01 9.33 -16.44
C MET A 97 16.11 9.53 -17.66
N ASP A 98 14.84 9.15 -17.53
CA ASP A 98 13.80 9.27 -18.57
C ASP A 98 13.07 10.62 -18.55
N SER A 99 13.39 11.48 -17.58
CA SER A 99 12.87 12.85 -17.44
C SER A 99 13.96 13.80 -16.90
N PRO A 100 13.80 15.14 -17.05
CA PRO A 100 14.73 16.11 -16.49
C PRO A 100 14.88 16.03 -14.97
N ASP A 101 13.82 15.61 -14.27
CA ASP A 101 13.81 15.42 -12.83
C ASP A 101 13.99 13.93 -12.50
N ASP A 102 14.82 13.63 -11.50
CA ASP A 102 14.94 12.26 -10.99
C ASP A 102 13.77 11.94 -10.06
N GLN A 103 12.77 11.25 -10.63
CA GLN A 103 11.55 10.83 -9.95
C GLN A 103 11.41 9.29 -9.90
N PRO A 104 10.73 8.71 -8.90
CA PRO A 104 10.67 7.26 -8.73
C PRO A 104 9.61 6.56 -9.59
N PHE A 105 8.90 7.29 -10.44
CA PHE A 105 7.80 6.76 -11.24
C PHE A 105 7.98 7.03 -12.74
N SER A 106 7.36 6.20 -13.56
CA SER A 106 7.30 6.34 -15.01
C SER A 106 5.90 5.95 -15.53
N PRO A 107 5.38 6.59 -16.60
CA PRO A 107 5.94 7.77 -17.24
C PRO A 107 5.81 9.01 -16.35
N GLY A 108 6.77 9.93 -16.49
CA GLY A 108 6.67 11.27 -15.92
C GLY A 108 5.70 12.17 -16.69
N ARG A 109 5.89 13.48 -16.61
CA ARG A 109 5.17 14.40 -17.51
C ARG A 109 5.71 14.23 -18.93
N PHE A 110 4.86 13.81 -19.85
CA PHE A 110 5.23 13.66 -21.27
C PHE A 110 4.10 14.14 -22.17
N THR A 111 4.46 14.56 -23.39
CA THR A 111 3.50 14.77 -24.48
C THR A 111 3.40 13.46 -25.25
N PRO A 112 2.23 12.79 -25.30
CA PRO A 112 2.08 11.56 -26.04
C PRO A 112 2.32 11.80 -27.54
N LEU A 113 2.99 10.85 -28.19
CA LEU A 113 3.04 10.82 -29.64
C LEU A 113 1.66 10.40 -30.14
N LEU A 114 0.95 11.32 -30.79
CA LEU A 114 -0.30 11.00 -31.47
C LEU A 114 0.06 10.26 -32.77
N VAL A 115 -0.45 9.05 -32.93
CA VAL A 115 -0.34 8.26 -34.16
C VAL A 115 -1.74 8.12 -34.71
N ASP A 116 -1.95 8.60 -35.94
CA ASP A 116 -3.21 8.49 -36.69
C ASP A 116 -3.48 7.03 -37.14
#